data_AF-A0A2T5INC8-F1
#
_entry.id   AF-A0A2T5INC8-F1
#
_cell.length_a   1.000
_cell.length_b   1.000
_cell.length_c   1.000
_cell.angle_alpha   90.00
_cell.angle_beta   90.00
_cell.angle_gamma   90.00
#
_symmetry.space_group_name_H-M   'P 1'
#
loop_
_entity.id
_entity.type
_entity.pdbx_description
1 polymer ?
#
loop_
_entity_poly.entity_id
_entity_poly.type
_entity_poly.pdbx_seq_one_letter_code
_entity_poly.pdbx_strand_id
1 'polypeptide(L)'
;MPRSQKLRVLFITSEVYPLCKTGGLGDVSAALPVALRALHSDVRLLLPGYPQVMAGVQYKYKVAGFNTLSQFPPASLLSARLSLSRTESIPVFVIDCPGLYNREGGPYMDAFGHDWPDNALRFGLLSKIGAILGSDISPIAWRPHIVHCNDWQSGLTPAYLHFYSGKKAATMMTIHNLAFQGIFPPGSVVQLGLPPDSFDINGVEYYGNLSFLKAGLYYADQISTVSPNYAKEIQIEPLGFGLQGLLAARHSDLTGIINGIATTEWDPETDRYLVKNYNSKSLSNKTVNKTALQQQMGLAVDAHVPLLGVVSRLSHQKGIDLLIQIAPQLIKIPVQLVVLGSDHPELEHLLSTLAQTYPKSIAVHVGFNEALSHLIEAGIDCFLMPSRFEPCGLNQMYSQRYGTPPIVHATGGLLDTVVDCTPVTLANHTASGFVFNSMMAASLLDTIKRAVLAYHNKKTWQSLQKNGMAKDFSWNASAMAYQELYRRLLH
;
A
#
# COMPACT_ATOMS: atom_id res chain seq x y z
N MET A 1 -7.50 -23.55 32.67
CA MET A 1 -7.87 -22.97 31.36
C MET A 1 -6.93 -23.53 30.32
N PRO A 2 -7.41 -24.04 29.17
CA PRO A 2 -6.50 -24.49 28.11
C PRO A 2 -5.69 -23.27 27.67
N ARG A 3 -4.36 -23.39 27.60
CA ARG A 3 -3.47 -22.35 27.03
C ARG A 3 -4.09 -21.90 25.71
N SER A 4 -4.48 -20.62 25.59
CA SER A 4 -5.14 -20.12 24.37
C SER A 4 -4.27 -20.51 23.17
N GLN A 5 -4.79 -21.37 22.30
CA GLN A 5 -4.01 -21.94 21.22
C GLN A 5 -3.52 -20.79 20.34
N LYS A 6 -2.20 -20.70 20.12
CA LYS A 6 -1.59 -19.61 19.36
C LYS A 6 -2.25 -19.52 17.96
N LEU A 7 -2.80 -18.36 17.62
CA LEU A 7 -3.42 -18.11 16.31
C LEU A 7 -2.37 -18.31 15.21
N ARG A 8 -2.66 -19.15 14.21
CA ARG A 8 -1.74 -19.44 13.09
C ARG A 8 -2.31 -18.85 11.81
N VAL A 9 -1.51 -18.03 11.12
CA VAL A 9 -1.94 -17.31 9.91
C VAL A 9 -0.96 -17.59 8.78
N LEU A 10 -1.48 -18.09 7.65
CA LEU A 10 -0.73 -18.16 6.39
C LEU A 10 -1.00 -16.87 5.62
N PHE A 11 0.01 -16.01 5.51
CA PHE A 11 -0.08 -14.73 4.82
C PHE A 11 0.44 -14.88 3.39
N ILE A 12 -0.46 -14.88 2.41
CA ILE A 12 -0.12 -15.10 1.00
C ILE A 12 0.02 -13.75 0.32
N THR A 13 1.15 -13.53 -0.32
CA THR A 13 1.45 -12.27 -1.00
C THR A 13 2.41 -12.50 -2.17
N SER A 14 2.36 -11.64 -3.18
CA SER A 14 3.31 -11.60 -4.30
C SER A 14 4.50 -10.70 -4.03
N GLU A 15 4.48 -9.87 -2.99
CA GLU A 15 5.52 -8.89 -2.70
C GLU A 15 5.84 -8.84 -1.21
N VAL A 16 7.10 -8.52 -0.89
CA VAL A 16 7.52 -8.23 0.48
C VAL A 16 8.76 -7.36 0.49
N TYR A 17 8.74 -6.25 1.21
CA TYR A 17 9.93 -5.45 1.47
C TYR A 17 10.89 -6.20 2.42
N PRO A 18 12.23 -6.15 2.23
CA PRO A 18 12.97 -5.44 1.18
C PRO A 18 13.25 -6.30 -0.08
N LEU A 19 12.63 -7.47 -0.22
CA LEU A 19 13.01 -8.45 -1.26
C LEU A 19 12.42 -8.12 -2.64
N CYS A 20 11.14 -7.81 -2.70
CA CYS A 20 10.45 -7.42 -3.93
C CYS A 20 9.28 -6.49 -3.60
N LYS A 21 9.27 -5.30 -4.21
CA LYS A 21 8.27 -4.26 -3.97
C LYS A 21 8.05 -3.45 -5.24
N THR A 22 6.79 -3.31 -5.63
CA THR A 22 6.30 -2.43 -6.70
C THR A 22 5.35 -1.36 -6.16
N GLY A 23 4.71 -1.61 -5.01
CA GLY A 23 3.79 -0.69 -4.37
C GLY A 23 3.67 -0.89 -2.86
N GLY A 24 2.57 -0.40 -2.27
CA GLY A 24 2.32 -0.47 -0.83
C GLY A 24 2.15 -1.89 -0.28
N LEU A 25 1.74 -2.86 -1.12
CA LEU A 25 1.59 -4.26 -0.73
C LEU A 25 2.88 -4.83 -0.12
N GLY A 26 4.04 -4.50 -0.69
CA GLY A 26 5.34 -4.94 -0.16
C GLY A 26 5.60 -4.46 1.25
N ASP A 27 5.19 -3.22 1.59
CA ASP A 27 5.34 -2.65 2.94
C ASP A 27 4.39 -3.33 3.93
N VAL A 28 3.12 -3.52 3.54
CA VAL A 28 2.15 -4.21 4.40
C VAL A 28 2.60 -5.65 4.67
N SER A 29 3.10 -6.34 3.65
CA SER A 29 3.58 -7.72 3.73
C SER A 29 4.81 -7.87 4.62
N ALA A 30 5.63 -6.83 4.76
CA ALA A 30 6.76 -6.83 5.67
C ALA A 30 6.34 -6.50 7.11
N ALA A 31 5.47 -5.50 7.28
CA ALA A 31 5.23 -4.91 8.59
C ALA A 31 4.05 -5.54 9.36
N LEU A 32 2.92 -5.82 8.71
CA LEU A 32 1.74 -6.39 9.39
C LEU A 32 2.05 -7.78 9.99
N PRO A 33 2.74 -8.70 9.30
CA PRO A 33 3.14 -9.97 9.90
C PRO A 33 4.05 -9.83 11.13
N VAL A 34 4.96 -8.85 11.18
CA VAL A 34 5.77 -8.57 12.37
C VAL A 34 4.89 -8.11 13.53
N ALA A 35 4.03 -7.13 13.28
CA ALA A 35 3.15 -6.58 14.30
C ALA A 35 2.18 -7.64 14.86
N LEU A 36 1.61 -8.48 14.01
CA LEU A 36 0.77 -9.61 14.44
C LEU A 36 1.54 -10.64 15.28
N ARG A 37 2.83 -10.87 14.99
CA ARG A 37 3.69 -11.77 15.78
C ARG A 37 4.06 -11.16 17.13
N ALA A 38 4.23 -9.84 17.20
CA ALA A 38 4.37 -9.12 18.48
C ALA A 38 3.11 -9.27 19.35
N LEU A 39 1.93 -9.37 18.73
CA LEU A 39 0.66 -9.72 19.38
C LEU A 39 0.46 -11.25 19.58
N HIS A 40 1.55 -12.02 19.64
CA HIS A 40 1.57 -13.46 19.86
C HIS A 40 0.87 -14.33 18.81
N SER A 41 0.63 -13.84 17.59
CA SER A 41 0.21 -14.71 16.46
C SER A 41 1.42 -15.46 15.87
N ASP A 42 1.23 -16.63 15.28
CA ASP A 42 2.23 -17.31 14.46
C ASP A 42 1.90 -17.09 12.98
N VAL A 43 2.42 -15.99 12.45
CA VAL A 43 2.27 -15.64 11.04
C VAL A 43 3.46 -16.19 10.25
N ARG A 44 3.17 -16.83 9.11
CA ARG A 44 4.16 -17.28 8.12
C ARG A 44 3.75 -16.79 6.74
N LEU A 45 4.70 -16.26 5.99
CA LEU A 45 4.43 -15.78 4.63
C LEU A 45 4.52 -16.92 3.62
N LEU A 46 3.75 -16.84 2.54
CA LEU A 46 3.93 -17.63 1.32
C LEU A 46 4.23 -16.69 0.16
N LEU A 47 5.37 -16.91 -0.51
CA LEU A 47 5.90 -16.04 -1.56
C LEU A 47 6.31 -16.86 -2.80
N PRO A 48 6.19 -16.29 -4.01
CA PRO A 48 6.88 -16.81 -5.19
C PRO A 48 8.41 -16.70 -5.06
N GLY A 49 9.14 -17.70 -5.55
CA GLY A 49 10.60 -17.75 -5.56
C GLY A 49 11.25 -16.89 -6.65
N TYR A 50 11.01 -15.58 -6.62
CA TYR A 50 11.72 -14.64 -7.49
C TYR A 50 13.23 -14.61 -7.21
N PRO A 51 14.08 -14.19 -8.17
CA PRO A 51 15.53 -14.12 -7.96
C PRO A 51 15.93 -13.37 -6.69
N GLN A 52 15.31 -12.21 -6.42
CA GLN A 52 15.57 -11.38 -5.25
C GLN A 52 15.10 -12.04 -3.95
N VAL A 53 13.95 -12.74 -4.00
CA VAL A 53 13.44 -13.50 -2.84
C VAL A 53 14.39 -14.65 -2.52
N MET A 54 14.74 -15.43 -3.54
CA MET A 54 15.67 -16.55 -3.41
C MET A 54 17.05 -16.11 -2.96
N ALA A 55 17.52 -14.93 -3.34
CA ALA A 55 18.80 -14.38 -2.87
C ALA A 55 18.73 -13.89 -1.41
N GLY A 56 17.66 -13.19 -1.04
CA GLY A 56 17.59 -12.47 0.25
C GLY A 56 17.07 -13.27 1.44
N VAL A 57 16.32 -14.36 1.23
CA VAL A 57 15.92 -15.24 2.36
C VAL A 57 17.08 -16.11 2.83
N GLN A 58 17.07 -16.50 4.11
CA GLN A 58 18.12 -17.27 4.78
C GLN A 58 17.63 -18.65 5.23
N TYR A 59 18.55 -19.57 5.52
CA TYR A 59 18.27 -20.91 6.06
C TYR A 59 17.25 -21.71 5.24
N LYS A 60 17.41 -21.70 3.90
CA LYS A 60 16.51 -22.37 2.96
C LYS A 60 16.68 -23.89 3.07
N TYR A 61 15.57 -24.61 3.23
CA TYR A 61 15.55 -26.06 3.06
C TYR A 61 14.20 -26.50 2.48
N LYS A 62 14.23 -27.56 1.66
CA LYS A 62 13.03 -28.11 1.03
C LYS A 62 12.16 -28.83 2.07
N VAL A 63 10.87 -28.49 2.11
CA VAL A 63 9.88 -29.12 3.00
C VAL A 63 8.83 -29.93 2.25
N ALA A 64 8.62 -29.66 0.95
CA ALA A 64 7.72 -30.44 0.11
C ALA A 64 8.07 -30.32 -1.38
N GLY A 65 7.57 -31.25 -2.19
CA GLY A 65 7.58 -31.17 -3.65
C GLY A 65 6.17 -31.34 -4.22
N PHE A 66 5.87 -30.62 -5.29
CA PHE A 66 4.60 -30.63 -5.99
C PHE A 66 4.83 -31.03 -7.44
N ASN A 67 4.95 -32.34 -7.67
CA ASN A 67 5.25 -32.92 -9.00
C ASN A 67 3.99 -33.45 -9.70
N THR A 68 2.87 -33.55 -8.99
CA THR A 68 1.63 -34.19 -9.44
C THR A 68 0.49 -33.21 -9.74
N LEU A 69 0.76 -31.91 -9.65
CA LEU A 69 -0.22 -30.88 -10.02
C LEU A 69 -0.25 -30.77 -11.54
N SER A 70 -1.11 -31.53 -12.21
CA SER A 70 -1.12 -31.67 -13.68
C SER A 70 -1.26 -30.36 -14.47
N GLN A 71 -1.82 -29.32 -13.84
CA GLN A 71 -2.00 -27.99 -14.44
C GLN A 71 -0.76 -27.09 -14.33
N PHE A 72 0.21 -27.45 -13.49
CA PHE A 72 1.34 -26.60 -13.14
C PHE A 72 2.67 -27.32 -13.37
N PRO A 73 3.72 -26.58 -13.72
CA PRO A 73 5.07 -27.15 -13.76
C PRO A 73 5.48 -27.67 -12.37
N PRO A 74 6.38 -28.66 -12.29
CA PRO A 74 6.92 -29.12 -11.02
C PRO A 74 7.47 -27.98 -10.17
N ALA A 75 7.10 -27.97 -8.89
CA ALA A 75 7.52 -26.94 -7.95
C ALA A 75 8.00 -27.56 -6.63
N SER A 76 8.84 -26.85 -5.89
CA SER A 76 9.22 -27.21 -4.53
C SER A 76 8.77 -26.15 -3.54
N LEU A 77 8.42 -26.57 -2.32
CA LEU A 77 8.21 -25.65 -1.21
C LEU A 77 9.46 -25.60 -0.36
N LEU A 78 10.01 -24.42 -0.19
CA LEU A 78 11.14 -24.17 0.70
C LEU A 78 10.65 -23.50 1.97
N SER A 79 11.14 -23.94 3.13
CA SER A 79 11.06 -23.17 4.36
C SER A 79 12.32 -22.33 4.49
N ALA A 80 12.18 -21.06 4.85
CA ALA A 80 13.27 -20.12 5.02
C ALA A 80 12.93 -19.07 6.09
N ARG A 81 13.83 -18.11 6.30
CA ARG A 81 13.61 -16.92 7.13
C ARG A 81 13.91 -15.65 6.36
N LEU A 82 13.02 -14.67 6.49
CA LEU A 82 13.24 -13.30 6.04
C LEU A 82 13.70 -12.46 7.23
N SER A 83 14.91 -11.91 7.19
CA SER A 83 15.38 -10.94 8.18
C SER A 83 14.93 -9.54 7.76
N LEU A 84 14.20 -8.84 8.62
CA LEU A 84 13.79 -7.45 8.38
C LEU A 84 14.65 -6.45 9.15
N SER A 85 15.19 -6.88 10.28
CA SER A 85 16.17 -6.13 11.07
C SER A 85 17.19 -7.09 11.68
N ARG A 86 18.10 -6.58 12.51
CA ARG A 86 19.06 -7.42 13.25
C ARG A 86 18.40 -8.36 14.25
N THR A 87 17.19 -8.02 14.71
CA THR A 87 16.48 -8.73 15.78
C THR A 87 15.19 -9.39 15.31
N GLU A 88 14.66 -8.99 14.15
CA GLU A 88 13.37 -9.47 13.65
C GLU A 88 13.53 -10.33 12.40
N SER A 89 12.95 -11.52 12.47
CA SER A 89 12.82 -12.41 11.32
C SER A 89 11.43 -13.04 11.25
N ILE A 90 10.97 -13.25 10.03
CA ILE A 90 9.68 -13.88 9.77
C ILE A 90 9.90 -15.23 9.07
N PRO A 91 9.23 -16.31 9.52
CA PRO A 91 9.20 -17.55 8.76
C PRO A 91 8.51 -17.34 7.41
N VAL A 92 9.14 -17.82 6.36
CA VAL A 92 8.66 -17.72 4.97
C VAL A 92 8.65 -19.10 4.34
N PHE A 93 7.58 -19.39 3.62
CA PHE A 93 7.50 -20.44 2.63
C PHE A 93 7.71 -19.83 1.25
N VAL A 94 8.63 -20.39 0.49
CA VAL A 94 8.96 -19.92 -0.86
C VAL A 94 8.60 -21.02 -1.85
N ILE A 95 7.82 -20.66 -2.86
CA ILE A 95 7.50 -21.55 -3.98
C ILE A 95 8.64 -21.47 -4.98
N ASP A 96 9.50 -22.48 -4.96
CA ASP A 96 10.58 -22.62 -5.92
C ASP A 96 10.05 -23.31 -7.19
N CYS A 97 9.77 -22.49 -8.19
CA CYS A 97 9.36 -22.91 -9.53
C CYS A 97 10.07 -22.02 -10.57
N PRO A 98 11.33 -22.32 -10.92
CA PRO A 98 12.14 -21.44 -11.76
C PRO A 98 11.50 -21.10 -13.11
N GLY A 99 10.79 -22.06 -13.73
CA GLY A 99 10.09 -21.83 -15.01
C GLY A 99 9.04 -20.72 -14.98
N LEU A 100 8.48 -20.41 -13.81
CA LEU A 100 7.47 -19.37 -13.62
C LEU A 100 8.03 -18.09 -13.00
N TYR A 101 9.01 -18.20 -12.10
CA TYR A 101 9.42 -17.07 -11.25
C TYR A 101 10.86 -16.59 -11.48
N ASN A 102 11.76 -17.42 -12.02
CA ASN A 102 13.14 -17.02 -12.29
C ASN A 102 13.23 -16.28 -13.63
N ARG A 103 12.87 -14.99 -13.62
CA ARG A 103 12.82 -14.13 -14.80
C ARG A 103 13.68 -12.88 -14.59
N GLU A 104 14.22 -12.36 -15.68
CA GLU A 104 14.78 -11.01 -15.72
C GLU A 104 13.61 -10.01 -15.89
N GLY A 105 13.47 -9.07 -14.97
CA GLY A 105 12.35 -8.14 -14.91
C GLY A 105 11.71 -8.08 -13.52
N GLY A 106 10.46 -7.59 -13.47
CA GLY A 106 9.70 -7.45 -12.24
C GLY A 106 8.83 -8.68 -11.90
N PRO A 107 8.18 -8.67 -10.73
CA PRO A 107 7.29 -9.75 -10.32
C PRO A 107 6.06 -9.90 -11.22
N TYR A 108 5.65 -8.87 -11.99
CA TYR A 108 4.46 -8.89 -12.86
C TYR A 108 4.74 -8.63 -14.33
N MET A 109 5.79 -7.86 -14.61
CA MET A 109 6.11 -7.35 -15.94
C MET A 109 7.55 -7.68 -16.33
N ASP A 110 7.80 -7.76 -17.63
CA ASP A 110 9.13 -7.85 -18.21
C ASP A 110 9.92 -6.53 -18.07
N ALA A 111 11.16 -6.51 -18.58
CA ALA A 111 12.01 -5.33 -18.54
C ALA A 111 11.48 -4.14 -19.38
N PHE A 112 10.50 -4.38 -20.26
CA PHE A 112 9.86 -3.37 -21.10
C PHE A 112 8.53 -2.87 -20.54
N GLY A 113 8.10 -3.40 -19.38
CA GLY A 113 6.85 -2.99 -18.73
C GLY A 113 5.60 -3.70 -19.26
N HIS A 114 5.74 -4.81 -19.98
CA HIS A 114 4.60 -5.63 -20.39
C HIS A 114 4.35 -6.73 -19.36
N ASP A 115 3.07 -6.98 -19.05
CA ASP A 115 2.68 -8.11 -18.21
C ASP A 115 3.23 -9.43 -18.76
N TRP A 116 3.73 -10.28 -17.87
CA TRP A 116 4.11 -11.63 -18.25
C TRP A 116 2.87 -12.37 -18.79
N PRO A 117 2.94 -12.98 -19.99
CA PRO A 117 1.78 -13.62 -20.62
C PRO A 117 1.26 -14.82 -19.82
N ASP A 118 2.11 -15.40 -18.98
CA ASP A 118 1.80 -16.52 -18.10
C ASP A 118 1.40 -16.08 -16.67
N ASN A 119 1.07 -14.80 -16.43
CA ASN A 119 0.64 -14.30 -15.12
C ASN A 119 -0.48 -15.11 -14.48
N ALA A 120 -1.47 -15.56 -15.27
CA ALA A 120 -2.52 -16.46 -14.79
C ALA A 120 -1.94 -17.74 -14.16
N LEU A 121 -0.96 -18.37 -14.83
CA LEU A 121 -0.33 -19.60 -14.36
C LEU A 121 0.59 -19.35 -13.14
N ARG A 122 1.36 -18.26 -13.18
CA ARG A 122 2.29 -17.84 -12.12
C ARG A 122 1.57 -17.64 -10.79
N PHE A 123 0.47 -16.90 -10.80
CA PHE A 123 -0.30 -16.59 -9.59
C PHE A 123 -1.38 -17.62 -9.28
N GLY A 124 -1.81 -18.39 -10.29
CA GLY A 124 -2.59 -19.61 -10.10
C GLY A 124 -1.83 -20.64 -9.27
N LEU A 125 -0.52 -20.83 -9.51
CA LEU A 125 0.31 -21.73 -8.70
C LEU A 125 0.46 -21.23 -7.26
N LEU A 126 0.71 -19.92 -7.07
CA LEU A 126 0.75 -19.29 -5.75
C LEU A 126 -0.54 -19.58 -4.98
N SER A 127 -1.67 -19.33 -5.64
CA SER A 127 -2.98 -19.52 -5.06
C SER A 127 -3.29 -20.99 -4.74
N LYS A 128 -2.90 -21.91 -5.63
CA LYS A 128 -3.10 -23.36 -5.47
C LYS A 128 -2.28 -23.91 -4.30
N ILE A 129 -1.00 -23.53 -4.20
CA ILE A 129 -0.16 -23.92 -3.08
C ILE A 129 -0.67 -23.31 -1.78
N GLY A 130 -1.14 -22.06 -1.81
CA GLY A 130 -1.83 -21.42 -0.69
C GLY A 130 -3.02 -22.25 -0.17
N ALA A 131 -3.87 -22.74 -1.08
CA ALA A 131 -5.01 -23.58 -0.73
C ALA A 131 -4.59 -24.96 -0.20
N ILE A 132 -3.55 -25.58 -0.78
CA ILE A 132 -2.99 -26.84 -0.24
C ILE A 132 -2.49 -26.61 1.19
N LEU A 133 -1.69 -25.56 1.44
CA LEU A 133 -1.19 -25.22 2.76
C LEU A 133 -2.29 -24.86 3.77
N GLY A 134 -3.40 -24.32 3.28
CA GLY A 134 -4.60 -23.98 4.03
C GLY A 134 -5.56 -25.14 4.32
N SER A 135 -5.26 -26.36 3.87
CA SER A 135 -6.14 -27.53 4.03
C SER A 135 -5.46 -28.70 4.74
N ASP A 136 -6.24 -29.71 5.10
CA ASP A 136 -5.76 -30.92 5.75
C ASP A 136 -4.85 -31.81 4.89
N ILE A 137 -4.81 -31.61 3.57
CA ILE A 137 -3.85 -32.24 2.65
C ILE A 137 -2.45 -31.60 2.65
N SER A 138 -2.24 -30.51 3.40
CA SER A 138 -0.94 -29.83 3.41
C SER A 138 0.21 -30.78 3.80
N PRO A 139 1.34 -30.75 3.07
CA PRO A 139 2.43 -31.70 3.27
C PRO A 139 3.28 -31.44 4.53
N ILE A 140 3.03 -30.34 5.25
CA ILE A 140 3.81 -29.92 6.42
C ILE A 140 2.97 -30.01 7.69
N ALA A 141 3.53 -30.29 8.88
CA ALA A 141 2.71 -30.43 10.10
C ALA A 141 2.01 -29.13 10.55
N TRP A 142 2.57 -27.97 10.19
CA TRP A 142 1.98 -26.68 10.55
C TRP A 142 0.73 -26.40 9.71
N ARG A 143 -0.40 -26.14 10.38
CA ARG A 143 -1.71 -25.87 9.76
C ARG A 143 -2.21 -24.48 10.17
N PRO A 144 -2.46 -23.55 9.25
CA PRO A 144 -3.04 -22.26 9.59
C PRO A 144 -4.48 -22.42 10.09
N HIS A 145 -4.91 -21.51 10.96
CA HIS A 145 -6.34 -21.31 11.23
C HIS A 145 -6.94 -20.34 10.22
N ILE A 146 -6.15 -19.35 9.79
CA ILE A 146 -6.52 -18.32 8.81
C ILE A 146 -5.57 -18.36 7.62
N VAL A 147 -6.11 -18.32 6.42
CA VAL A 147 -5.40 -18.03 5.17
C VAL A 147 -5.74 -16.59 4.78
N HIS A 148 -4.77 -15.70 4.90
CA HIS A 148 -4.91 -14.29 4.58
C HIS A 148 -4.31 -14.02 3.19
N CYS A 149 -5.19 -13.85 2.21
CA CYS A 149 -4.90 -13.51 0.84
C CYS A 149 -4.82 -11.99 0.67
N ASN A 150 -3.80 -11.53 -0.05
CA ASN A 150 -3.60 -10.13 -0.39
C ASN A 150 -3.60 -9.96 -1.90
N ASP A 151 -4.50 -9.09 -2.39
CA ASP A 151 -4.70 -8.76 -3.80
C ASP A 151 -4.92 -9.96 -4.75
N TRP A 152 -5.18 -9.64 -6.01
CA TRP A 152 -5.59 -10.58 -7.06
C TRP A 152 -4.64 -11.78 -7.22
N GLN A 153 -3.34 -11.61 -6.95
CA GLN A 153 -2.32 -12.66 -7.10
C GLN A 153 -2.58 -13.89 -6.21
N SER A 154 -3.24 -13.68 -5.07
CA SER A 154 -3.66 -14.74 -4.15
C SER A 154 -5.18 -15.00 -4.18
N GLY A 155 -5.89 -14.33 -5.09
CA GLY A 155 -7.35 -14.30 -5.15
C GLY A 155 -8.01 -15.63 -5.54
N LEU A 156 -7.27 -16.58 -6.12
CA LEU A 156 -7.83 -17.92 -6.36
C LEU A 156 -7.74 -18.86 -5.15
N THR A 157 -6.99 -18.51 -4.11
CA THR A 157 -6.88 -19.39 -2.93
C THR A 157 -8.24 -19.65 -2.27
N PRO A 158 -9.10 -18.63 -2.01
CA PRO A 158 -10.43 -18.87 -1.46
C PRO A 158 -11.29 -19.77 -2.36
N ALA A 159 -11.23 -19.59 -3.69
CA ALA A 159 -11.96 -20.43 -4.64
C ALA A 159 -11.49 -21.90 -4.58
N TYR A 160 -10.18 -22.16 -4.60
CA TYR A 160 -9.66 -23.53 -4.47
C TYR A 160 -10.05 -24.18 -3.14
N LEU A 161 -10.05 -23.42 -2.04
CA LEU A 161 -10.49 -23.91 -0.74
C LEU A 161 -12.00 -24.14 -0.72
N HIS A 162 -12.81 -23.29 -1.34
CA HIS A 162 -14.26 -23.47 -1.44
C HIS A 162 -14.62 -24.84 -2.04
N PHE A 163 -14.04 -25.18 -3.19
CA PHE A 163 -14.27 -26.46 -3.87
C PHE A 163 -13.56 -27.67 -3.24
N TYR A 164 -12.75 -27.45 -2.21
CA TYR A 164 -12.14 -28.53 -1.44
C TYR A 164 -13.11 -29.07 -0.38
N SER A 165 -13.32 -30.39 -0.35
CA SER A 165 -14.30 -31.06 0.52
C SER A 165 -13.78 -31.45 1.91
N GLY A 166 -12.46 -31.43 2.11
CA GLY A 166 -11.83 -31.73 3.40
C GLY A 166 -11.81 -30.54 4.36
N LYS A 167 -11.09 -30.69 5.47
CA LYS A 167 -10.94 -29.61 6.45
C LYS A 167 -10.03 -28.51 5.88
N LYS A 168 -10.46 -27.27 6.07
CA LYS A 168 -9.79 -26.07 5.57
C LYS A 168 -9.81 -24.95 6.61
N ALA A 169 -8.82 -24.08 6.51
CA ALA A 169 -8.74 -22.83 7.26
C ALA A 169 -9.80 -21.83 6.76
N ALA A 170 -10.21 -20.91 7.63
CA ALA A 170 -11.00 -19.75 7.22
C ALA A 170 -10.12 -18.81 6.37
N THR A 171 -10.75 -18.07 5.48
CA THR A 171 -10.12 -17.26 4.45
C THR A 171 -10.47 -15.79 4.60
N MET A 172 -9.45 -14.95 4.46
CA MET A 172 -9.61 -13.50 4.39
C MET A 172 -9.00 -13.00 3.09
N MET A 173 -9.71 -12.14 2.38
CA MET A 173 -9.20 -11.45 1.19
C MET A 173 -9.05 -9.96 1.46
N THR A 174 -7.81 -9.45 1.43
CA THR A 174 -7.54 -8.02 1.54
C THR A 174 -7.30 -7.38 0.18
N ILE A 175 -8.05 -6.32 -0.10
CA ILE A 175 -7.89 -5.44 -1.25
C ILE A 175 -6.91 -4.32 -0.87
N HIS A 176 -5.75 -4.26 -1.51
CA HIS A 176 -4.84 -3.10 -1.40
C HIS A 176 -5.01 -2.14 -2.57
N ASN A 177 -5.38 -2.65 -3.74
CA ASN A 177 -5.71 -1.82 -4.89
C ASN A 177 -6.75 -2.50 -5.83
N LEU A 178 -7.98 -2.00 -5.79
CA LEU A 178 -9.10 -2.57 -6.55
C LEU A 178 -8.97 -2.42 -8.07
N ALA A 179 -8.10 -1.53 -8.55
CA ALA A 179 -7.88 -1.33 -9.98
C ALA A 179 -7.20 -2.54 -10.65
N PHE A 180 -6.49 -3.38 -9.89
CA PHE A 180 -5.82 -4.57 -10.40
C PHE A 180 -6.60 -5.84 -10.05
N GLN A 181 -7.33 -6.38 -11.02
CA GLN A 181 -8.33 -7.43 -10.78
C GLN A 181 -7.90 -8.84 -11.23
N GLY A 182 -6.74 -8.95 -11.88
CA GLY A 182 -6.25 -10.21 -12.45
C GLY A 182 -7.26 -10.83 -13.43
N ILE A 183 -7.59 -10.09 -14.50
CA ILE A 183 -8.57 -10.49 -15.51
C ILE A 183 -7.85 -11.30 -16.60
N PHE A 184 -8.33 -12.50 -16.86
CA PHE A 184 -7.75 -13.45 -17.82
C PHE A 184 -8.83 -14.07 -18.70
N PRO A 185 -8.48 -14.57 -19.90
CA PRO A 185 -9.44 -15.24 -20.78
C PRO A 185 -10.14 -16.43 -20.10
N PRO A 186 -11.38 -16.78 -20.49
CA PRO A 186 -12.15 -17.86 -19.87
C PRO A 186 -11.45 -19.22 -19.91
N GLY A 187 -10.63 -19.49 -20.94
CA GLY A 187 -9.83 -20.71 -21.05
C GLY A 187 -8.86 -20.94 -19.88
N SER A 188 -8.51 -19.88 -19.15
CA SER A 188 -7.66 -19.98 -17.96
C SER A 188 -8.31 -20.77 -16.82
N VAL A 189 -9.64 -20.89 -16.76
CA VAL A 189 -10.33 -21.73 -15.76
C VAL A 189 -9.86 -23.19 -15.85
N VAL A 190 -9.91 -23.75 -17.06
CA VAL A 190 -9.48 -25.12 -17.34
C VAL A 190 -7.96 -25.24 -17.17
N GLN A 191 -7.20 -24.28 -17.68
CA GLN A 191 -5.74 -24.25 -17.56
C GLN A 191 -5.27 -24.33 -16.10
N LEU A 192 -6.01 -23.71 -15.18
CA LEU A 192 -5.68 -23.63 -13.76
C LEU A 192 -6.30 -24.77 -12.94
N GLY A 193 -7.15 -25.61 -13.55
CA GLY A 193 -7.76 -26.76 -12.88
C GLY A 193 -8.83 -26.36 -11.88
N LEU A 194 -9.51 -25.24 -12.12
CA LEU A 194 -10.73 -24.89 -11.42
C LEU A 194 -11.89 -25.74 -11.98
N PRO A 195 -12.87 -26.14 -11.15
CA PRO A 195 -14.05 -26.85 -11.63
C PRO A 195 -14.81 -26.03 -12.68
N PRO A 196 -15.40 -26.64 -13.73
CA PRO A 196 -16.21 -25.92 -14.72
C PRO A 196 -17.32 -25.07 -14.09
N ASP A 197 -18.00 -25.61 -13.07
CA ASP A 197 -19.08 -24.94 -12.34
C ASP A 197 -18.63 -23.69 -11.57
N SER A 198 -17.32 -23.49 -11.40
CA SER A 198 -16.79 -22.25 -10.81
C SER A 198 -16.95 -21.04 -11.75
N PHE A 199 -17.04 -21.25 -13.06
CA PHE A 199 -17.17 -20.20 -14.07
C PHE A 199 -18.63 -19.74 -14.21
N ASP A 200 -19.11 -19.11 -13.14
CA ASP A 200 -20.45 -18.55 -13.00
C ASP A 200 -20.38 -17.09 -12.52
N ILE A 201 -21.44 -16.32 -12.80
CA ILE A 201 -21.58 -14.94 -12.31
C ILE A 201 -21.54 -14.88 -10.78
N ASN A 202 -22.00 -15.93 -10.11
CA ASN A 202 -21.85 -16.22 -8.69
C ASN A 202 -20.64 -17.12 -8.43
N GLY A 203 -19.53 -16.85 -9.11
CA GLY A 203 -18.29 -17.63 -9.00
C GLY A 203 -17.07 -16.84 -9.42
N VAL A 204 -16.27 -17.34 -10.35
CA VAL A 204 -15.03 -16.70 -10.81
C VAL A 204 -15.19 -15.84 -12.08
N GLU A 205 -16.34 -15.96 -12.76
CA GLU A 205 -16.62 -15.24 -14.01
C GLU A 205 -16.78 -13.73 -13.80
N TYR A 206 -16.30 -12.95 -14.75
CA TYR A 206 -16.36 -11.49 -14.75
C TYR A 206 -16.38 -10.95 -16.19
N TYR A 207 -17.55 -10.55 -16.68
CA TYR A 207 -17.77 -10.02 -18.04
C TYR A 207 -17.18 -10.90 -19.16
N GLY A 208 -17.50 -12.20 -19.13
CA GLY A 208 -17.02 -13.22 -20.07
C GLY A 208 -15.60 -13.71 -19.81
N ASN A 209 -14.91 -13.18 -18.80
CA ASN A 209 -13.53 -13.50 -18.45
C ASN A 209 -13.43 -14.10 -17.04
N LEU A 210 -12.26 -14.59 -16.67
CA LEU A 210 -11.91 -14.99 -15.31
C LEU A 210 -11.33 -13.77 -14.57
N SER A 211 -11.80 -13.46 -13.35
CA SER A 211 -11.12 -12.51 -12.47
C SER A 211 -10.67 -13.17 -11.17
N PHE A 212 -9.36 -13.12 -10.90
CA PHE A 212 -8.82 -13.68 -9.66
C PHE A 212 -9.27 -12.90 -8.43
N LEU A 213 -9.30 -11.56 -8.52
CA LEU A 213 -9.78 -10.74 -7.41
C LEU A 213 -11.25 -11.01 -7.13
N LYS A 214 -12.09 -11.02 -8.17
CA LYS A 214 -13.53 -11.33 -8.05
C LYS A 214 -13.76 -12.69 -7.41
N ALA A 215 -13.00 -13.72 -7.80
CA ALA A 215 -13.05 -15.04 -7.18
C ALA A 215 -12.73 -14.97 -5.67
N GLY A 216 -11.67 -14.26 -5.30
CA GLY A 216 -11.29 -14.09 -3.89
C GLY A 216 -12.36 -13.36 -3.08
N LEU A 217 -12.93 -12.30 -3.64
CA LEU A 217 -14.01 -11.53 -3.00
C LEU A 217 -15.32 -12.31 -2.91
N TYR A 218 -15.61 -13.18 -3.88
CA TYR A 218 -16.83 -13.99 -3.85
C TYR A 218 -16.71 -15.12 -2.82
N TYR A 219 -15.59 -15.86 -2.81
CA TYR A 219 -15.46 -17.09 -2.04
C TYR A 219 -14.83 -16.92 -0.64
N ALA A 220 -14.20 -15.79 -0.31
CA ALA A 220 -13.58 -15.61 1.01
C ALA A 220 -14.62 -15.53 2.14
N ASP A 221 -14.27 -16.00 3.33
CA ASP A 221 -15.14 -15.89 4.52
C ASP A 221 -15.23 -14.42 4.99
N GLN A 222 -14.16 -13.65 4.82
CA GLN A 222 -14.11 -12.23 5.13
C GLN A 222 -13.37 -11.44 4.06
N ILE A 223 -13.83 -10.21 3.81
CA ILE A 223 -13.15 -9.21 2.98
C ILE A 223 -12.62 -8.09 3.88
N SER A 224 -11.41 -7.64 3.60
CA SER A 224 -10.88 -6.40 4.14
C SER A 224 -10.33 -5.48 3.05
N THR A 225 -10.22 -4.21 3.39
CA THR A 225 -9.50 -3.22 2.59
C THR A 225 -8.78 -2.25 3.51
N VAL A 226 -7.91 -1.43 2.95
CA VAL A 226 -6.90 -0.67 3.71
C VAL A 226 -7.40 0.66 4.29
N SER A 227 -8.72 0.93 4.27
CA SER A 227 -9.32 2.04 5.03
C SER A 227 -10.85 1.91 5.21
N PRO A 228 -11.42 2.41 6.32
CA PRO A 228 -12.87 2.45 6.55
C PRO A 228 -13.67 3.25 5.50
N ASN A 229 -13.20 4.42 5.09
CA ASN A 229 -13.91 5.18 4.05
C ASN A 229 -13.76 4.53 2.68
N TYR A 230 -12.58 4.00 2.34
CA TYR A 230 -12.40 3.29 1.09
C TYR A 230 -13.29 2.05 1.00
N ALA A 231 -13.49 1.33 2.11
CA ALA A 231 -14.45 0.22 2.20
C ALA A 231 -15.88 0.63 1.81
N LYS A 232 -16.29 1.86 2.11
CA LYS A 232 -17.59 2.40 1.70
C LYS A 232 -17.59 2.83 0.24
N GLU A 233 -16.53 3.52 -0.18
CA GLU A 233 -16.38 4.06 -1.54
C GLU A 233 -16.38 2.97 -2.62
N ILE A 234 -15.72 1.83 -2.38
CA ILE A 234 -15.64 0.75 -3.37
C ILE A 234 -16.95 -0.01 -3.59
N GLN A 235 -17.98 0.26 -2.77
CA GLN A 235 -19.32 -0.33 -2.93
C GLN A 235 -20.19 0.46 -3.91
N ILE A 236 -19.68 1.57 -4.46
CA ILE A 236 -20.40 2.43 -5.40
C ILE A 236 -19.52 2.79 -6.61
N GLU A 237 -20.17 3.14 -7.72
CA GLU A 237 -19.47 3.67 -8.88
C GLU A 237 -18.94 5.09 -8.63
N PRO A 238 -17.83 5.48 -9.29
CA PRO A 238 -16.98 4.66 -10.16
C PRO A 238 -15.90 3.86 -9.41
N LEU A 239 -15.80 4.01 -8.08
CA LEU A 239 -14.66 3.52 -7.29
C LEU A 239 -14.67 2.00 -7.04
N GLY A 240 -15.77 1.31 -7.31
CA GLY A 240 -15.84 -0.15 -7.28
C GLY A 240 -15.23 -0.86 -8.48
N PHE A 241 -14.83 -0.15 -9.55
CA PHE A 241 -14.21 -0.72 -10.75
C PHE A 241 -14.96 -1.93 -11.36
N GLY A 242 -16.29 -1.92 -11.32
CA GLY A 242 -17.15 -3.00 -11.81
C GLY A 242 -17.45 -4.10 -10.79
N LEU A 243 -16.83 -4.05 -9.61
CA LEU A 243 -17.07 -4.96 -8.47
C LEU A 243 -17.97 -4.36 -7.39
N GLN A 244 -18.46 -3.12 -7.57
CA GLN A 244 -19.32 -2.42 -6.61
C GLN A 244 -20.54 -3.24 -6.16
N GLY A 245 -21.20 -3.92 -7.10
CA GLY A 245 -22.38 -4.74 -6.79
C GLY A 245 -22.05 -5.92 -5.88
N LEU A 246 -20.94 -6.61 -6.15
CA LEU A 246 -20.46 -7.71 -5.31
C LEU A 246 -20.08 -7.21 -3.91
N LEU A 247 -19.33 -6.11 -3.83
CA LEU A 247 -18.87 -5.54 -2.57
C LEU A 247 -20.03 -5.00 -1.73
N ALA A 248 -21.04 -4.38 -2.35
CA ALA A 248 -22.27 -3.95 -1.68
C ALA A 248 -23.10 -5.13 -1.17
N ALA A 249 -23.23 -6.20 -1.96
CA ALA A 249 -23.91 -7.42 -1.54
C ALA A 249 -23.24 -8.08 -0.33
N ARG A 250 -21.91 -7.93 -0.22
CA ARG A 250 -21.08 -8.45 0.89
C ARG A 250 -20.68 -7.37 1.90
N HIS A 251 -21.43 -6.29 2.05
CA HIS A 251 -21.07 -5.17 2.94
C HIS A 251 -20.86 -5.60 4.40
N SER A 252 -21.59 -6.61 4.89
CA SER A 252 -21.43 -7.16 6.25
C SER A 252 -20.07 -7.81 6.47
N ASP A 253 -19.48 -8.33 5.39
CA ASP A 253 -18.23 -9.08 5.39
C ASP A 253 -17.06 -8.20 4.94
N LEU A 254 -17.28 -6.90 4.71
CA LEU A 254 -16.27 -5.95 4.24
C LEU A 254 -15.84 -5.01 5.36
N THR A 255 -14.60 -5.15 5.83
CA THR A 255 -14.04 -4.29 6.88
C THR A 255 -12.88 -3.44 6.36
N GLY A 256 -12.91 -2.13 6.59
CA GLY A 256 -11.77 -1.25 6.33
C GLY A 256 -10.84 -1.13 7.53
N ILE A 257 -9.54 -1.35 7.34
CA ILE A 257 -8.51 -1.26 8.38
C ILE A 257 -7.36 -0.40 7.86
N ILE A 258 -7.10 0.73 8.52
CA ILE A 258 -6.04 1.66 8.14
C ILE A 258 -4.66 0.97 8.26
N ASN A 259 -3.80 1.17 7.26
CA ASN A 259 -2.41 0.71 7.32
C ASN A 259 -1.59 1.47 8.36
N GLY A 260 -0.56 0.83 8.90
CA GLY A 260 0.49 1.52 9.64
C GLY A 260 1.64 1.99 8.73
N ILE A 261 2.59 2.71 9.32
CA ILE A 261 3.88 3.04 8.72
C ILE A 261 5.04 2.43 9.51
N ALA A 262 6.19 2.25 8.85
CA ALA A 262 7.43 1.85 9.49
C ALA A 262 8.02 3.01 10.31
N THR A 263 7.53 3.20 11.54
CA THR A 263 7.86 4.34 12.39
C THR A 263 9.33 4.45 12.77
N THR A 264 10.11 3.38 12.64
CA THR A 264 11.57 3.38 12.87
C THR A 264 12.36 3.89 11.67
N GLU A 265 11.85 3.66 10.46
CA GLU A 265 12.46 4.16 9.21
C GLU A 265 12.07 5.63 9.02
N TRP A 266 10.81 5.94 9.26
CA TRP A 266 10.23 7.27 9.12
C TRP A 266 10.19 7.98 10.47
N ASP A 267 11.34 8.30 11.06
CA ASP A 267 11.41 9.00 12.36
C ASP A 267 12.28 10.27 12.29
N PRO A 268 11.70 11.49 12.38
CA PRO A 268 12.51 12.71 12.32
C PRO A 268 13.56 12.81 13.45
N GLU A 269 13.43 12.05 14.55
CA GLU A 269 14.41 12.03 15.64
C GLU A 269 15.69 11.25 15.29
N THR A 270 15.59 10.23 14.43
CA THR A 270 16.70 9.30 14.15
C THR A 270 17.00 9.12 12.66
N ASP A 271 16.21 9.72 11.79
CA ASP A 271 16.35 9.60 10.34
C ASP A 271 17.68 10.18 9.85
N ARG A 272 18.51 9.28 9.32
CA ARG A 272 19.86 9.55 8.84
C ARG A 272 19.92 10.40 7.58
N TYR A 273 18.81 10.53 6.85
CA TYR A 273 18.74 11.32 5.63
C TYR A 273 18.49 12.81 5.91
N LEU A 274 18.21 13.18 7.16
CA LEU A 274 17.95 14.56 7.54
C LEU A 274 19.24 15.30 7.85
N VAL A 275 19.31 16.57 7.43
CA VAL A 275 20.42 17.46 7.79
C VAL A 275 20.40 17.76 9.29
N LYS A 276 19.21 17.91 9.87
CA LYS A 276 19.02 18.09 11.30
C LYS A 276 17.82 17.30 11.80
N ASN A 277 18.06 16.33 12.68
CA ASN A 277 17.00 15.62 13.38
C ASN A 277 16.22 16.53 14.34
N TYR A 278 14.95 16.19 14.56
CA TYR A 278 14.02 16.97 15.37
C TYR A 278 12.84 16.14 15.86
N ASN A 279 12.06 16.76 16.74
CA ASN A 279 10.80 16.24 17.24
C ASN A 279 9.78 17.34 17.49
N SER A 280 8.63 16.97 18.05
CA SER A 280 7.53 17.90 18.36
C SER A 280 7.92 19.04 19.31
N LYS A 281 9.03 18.90 20.06
CA LYS A 281 9.58 19.94 20.95
C LYS A 281 10.65 20.80 20.29
N SER A 282 11.22 20.37 19.16
CA SER A 282 12.34 21.01 18.45
C SER A 282 12.04 21.31 16.97
N LEU A 283 10.75 21.54 16.64
CA LEU A 283 10.26 21.82 15.28
C LEU A 283 10.99 22.96 14.54
N SER A 284 11.65 23.88 15.24
CA SER A 284 12.48 24.92 14.60
C SER A 284 13.63 24.34 13.75
N ASN A 285 14.12 23.13 14.08
CA ASN A 285 15.14 22.44 13.29
C ASN A 285 14.62 22.05 11.88
N LYS A 286 13.30 21.97 11.67
CA LYS A 286 12.69 21.73 10.36
C LYS A 286 13.11 22.79 9.33
N THR A 287 13.33 24.04 9.78
CA THR A 287 13.83 25.12 8.91
C THR A 287 15.22 24.83 8.33
N VAL A 288 16.09 24.11 9.07
CA VAL A 288 17.41 23.71 8.57
C VAL A 288 17.26 22.72 7.40
N ASN A 289 16.37 21.74 7.54
CA ASN A 289 16.06 20.77 6.49
C ASN A 289 15.44 21.47 5.26
N LYS A 290 14.54 22.44 5.48
CA LYS A 290 13.94 23.26 4.41
C LYS A 290 14.97 24.01 3.60
N THR A 291 15.87 24.74 4.27
CA THR A 291 16.95 25.49 3.62
C THR A 291 17.88 24.57 2.83
N ALA A 292 18.23 23.41 3.39
CA ALA A 292 19.05 22.42 2.68
C ALA A 292 18.32 21.85 1.44
N LEU A 293 17.03 21.55 1.56
CA LEU A 293 16.22 21.08 0.44
C LEU A 293 16.12 22.14 -0.67
N GLN A 294 15.88 23.41 -0.33
CA GLN A 294 15.87 24.51 -1.30
C GLN A 294 17.21 24.62 -2.05
N GLN A 295 18.33 24.52 -1.33
CA GLN A 295 19.67 24.54 -1.92
C GLN A 295 19.90 23.35 -2.84
N GLN A 296 19.61 22.12 -2.36
CA GLN A 296 19.79 20.89 -3.12
C GLN A 296 18.96 20.88 -4.41
N MET A 297 17.75 21.43 -4.36
CA MET A 297 16.82 21.46 -5.50
C MET A 297 16.97 22.71 -6.38
N GLY A 298 17.90 23.63 -6.07
CA GLY A 298 18.18 24.82 -6.87
C GLY A 298 17.14 25.96 -6.76
N LEU A 299 16.20 25.85 -5.82
CA LEU A 299 15.16 26.85 -5.54
C LEU A 299 15.76 28.13 -4.95
N ALA A 300 14.98 29.22 -4.90
CA ALA A 300 15.36 30.37 -4.09
C ALA A 300 15.41 29.96 -2.60
N VAL A 301 16.49 30.28 -1.92
CA VAL A 301 16.66 29.94 -0.51
C VAL A 301 15.96 31.00 0.34
N ASP A 302 14.78 30.66 0.87
CA ASP A 302 14.00 31.51 1.76
C ASP A 302 13.20 30.66 2.75
N ALA A 303 13.57 30.74 4.03
CA ALA A 303 12.90 30.01 5.10
C ALA A 303 11.44 30.44 5.32
N HIS A 304 11.07 31.66 4.94
CA HIS A 304 9.75 32.23 5.18
C HIS A 304 8.74 31.92 4.08
N VAL A 305 9.16 31.54 2.88
CA VAL A 305 8.27 31.16 1.78
C VAL A 305 7.79 29.72 1.96
N PRO A 306 6.47 29.45 2.05
CA PRO A 306 5.95 28.08 2.10
C PRO A 306 6.48 27.20 0.97
N LEU A 307 7.02 26.03 1.33
CA LEU A 307 7.45 25.01 0.38
C LEU A 307 6.44 23.86 0.34
N LEU A 308 5.84 23.64 -0.82
CA LEU A 308 4.93 22.52 -1.08
C LEU A 308 5.72 21.35 -1.67
N GLY A 309 5.37 20.12 -1.32
CA GLY A 309 6.04 18.92 -1.81
C GLY A 309 5.10 17.85 -2.33
N VAL A 310 5.57 17.11 -3.34
CA VAL A 310 4.94 15.89 -3.84
C VAL A 310 6.01 14.81 -3.95
N VAL A 311 5.74 13.66 -3.36
CA VAL A 311 6.47 12.40 -3.61
C VAL A 311 5.45 11.36 -4.06
N SER A 312 5.45 10.97 -5.33
CA SER A 312 4.44 10.03 -5.84
C SER A 312 4.80 9.41 -7.18
N ARG A 313 4.07 8.36 -7.59
CA ARG A 313 4.00 8.00 -9.01
C ARG A 313 3.35 9.13 -9.80
N LEU A 314 3.95 9.52 -10.92
CA LEU A 314 3.45 10.64 -11.71
C LEU A 314 2.34 10.17 -12.64
N SER A 315 1.10 10.18 -12.17
CA SER A 315 -0.06 9.70 -12.92
C SER A 315 -1.30 10.55 -12.71
N HIS A 316 -2.29 10.39 -13.60
CA HIS A 316 -3.62 10.98 -13.42
C HIS A 316 -4.31 10.48 -12.15
N GLN A 317 -4.05 9.24 -11.71
CA GLN A 317 -4.57 8.76 -10.43
C GLN A 317 -4.17 9.68 -9.26
N LYS A 318 -2.92 10.17 -9.28
CA LYS A 318 -2.35 11.04 -8.24
C LYS A 318 -2.66 12.52 -8.41
N GLY A 319 -3.47 12.88 -9.42
CA GLY A 319 -3.90 14.26 -9.68
C GLY A 319 -2.79 15.20 -10.12
N ILE A 320 -1.72 14.67 -10.71
CA ILE A 320 -0.56 15.46 -11.16
C ILE A 320 -0.95 16.44 -12.27
N ASP A 321 -1.92 16.08 -13.10
CA ASP A 321 -2.52 16.97 -14.09
C ASP A 321 -3.19 18.20 -13.46
N LEU A 322 -3.84 18.07 -12.29
CA LEU A 322 -4.37 19.23 -11.57
C LEU A 322 -3.24 20.14 -11.07
N LEU A 323 -2.14 19.56 -10.58
CA LEU A 323 -0.97 20.30 -10.14
C LEU A 323 -0.34 21.10 -11.28
N ILE A 324 -0.18 20.47 -12.45
CA ILE A 324 0.31 21.12 -13.67
C ILE A 324 -0.62 22.27 -14.07
N GLN A 325 -1.94 22.04 -14.03
CA GLN A 325 -2.94 23.05 -14.39
C GLN A 325 -2.87 24.29 -13.48
N ILE A 326 -2.62 24.13 -12.18
CA ILE A 326 -2.55 25.26 -11.25
C ILE A 326 -1.17 25.94 -11.20
N ALA A 327 -0.11 25.32 -11.73
CA ALA A 327 1.26 25.85 -11.59
C ALA A 327 1.42 27.32 -12.04
N PRO A 328 0.84 27.80 -13.16
CA PRO A 328 0.91 29.21 -13.55
C PRO A 328 0.20 30.18 -12.59
N GLN A 329 -0.76 29.69 -11.80
CA GLN A 329 -1.44 30.47 -10.75
C GLN A 329 -0.68 30.36 -9.42
N LEU A 330 -0.07 29.20 -9.16
CA LEU A 330 0.72 28.92 -7.97
C LEU A 330 1.94 29.85 -7.88
N ILE A 331 2.64 30.09 -9.00
CA ILE A 331 3.78 31.02 -9.03
C ILE A 331 3.43 32.49 -8.79
N LYS A 332 2.13 32.86 -8.79
CA LYS A 332 1.67 34.23 -8.52
C LYS A 332 1.46 34.51 -7.02
N ILE A 333 1.55 33.47 -6.17
CA ILE A 333 1.54 33.59 -4.72
C ILE A 333 2.93 33.19 -4.18
N PRO A 334 3.34 33.68 -2.99
CA PRO A 334 4.69 33.44 -2.48
C PRO A 334 4.82 32.00 -1.96
N VAL A 335 4.95 31.04 -2.87
CA VAL A 335 5.14 29.61 -2.56
C VAL A 335 6.17 28.99 -3.49
N GLN A 336 6.71 27.86 -3.06
CA GLN A 336 7.56 27.00 -3.87
C GLN A 336 6.97 25.60 -3.97
N LEU A 337 7.40 24.84 -4.98
CA LEU A 337 6.97 23.47 -5.23
C LEU A 337 8.20 22.59 -5.52
N VAL A 338 8.30 21.47 -4.81
CA VAL A 338 9.22 20.38 -5.13
C VAL A 338 8.43 19.13 -5.49
N VAL A 339 8.81 18.47 -6.57
CA VAL A 339 8.20 17.21 -7.02
C VAL A 339 9.28 16.15 -7.18
N LEU A 340 9.04 14.98 -6.60
CA LEU A 340 9.83 13.76 -6.78
C LEU A 340 8.91 12.63 -7.25
N GLY A 341 9.23 12.01 -8.39
CA GLY A 341 8.44 10.90 -8.89
C GLY A 341 8.74 10.49 -10.32
N SER A 342 8.17 9.39 -10.76
CA SER A 342 8.16 8.91 -12.15
C SER A 342 6.93 8.03 -12.38
N ASP A 343 6.44 7.93 -13.61
CA ASP A 343 5.58 6.85 -14.13
C ASP A 343 5.17 7.17 -15.58
N HIS A 344 4.66 8.39 -15.81
CA HIS A 344 3.99 8.78 -17.06
C HIS A 344 4.82 9.81 -17.84
N PRO A 345 5.39 9.45 -19.02
CA PRO A 345 6.32 10.30 -19.75
C PRO A 345 5.79 11.71 -20.09
N GLU A 346 4.50 11.82 -20.44
CA GLU A 346 3.90 13.13 -20.74
C GLU A 346 3.84 14.05 -19.51
N LEU A 347 3.46 13.50 -18.34
CA LEU A 347 3.36 14.28 -17.10
C LEU A 347 4.76 14.66 -16.59
N GLU A 348 5.73 13.76 -16.73
CA GLU A 348 7.15 14.03 -16.47
C GLU A 348 7.67 15.17 -17.33
N HIS A 349 7.38 15.16 -18.63
CA HIS A 349 7.77 16.22 -19.55
C HIS A 349 7.17 17.57 -19.16
N LEU A 350 5.84 17.62 -18.95
CA LEU A 350 5.14 18.86 -18.57
C LEU A 350 5.67 19.45 -17.25
N LEU A 351 5.90 18.62 -16.24
CA LEU A 351 6.50 19.05 -14.97
C LEU A 351 7.93 19.57 -15.16
N SER A 352 8.74 18.88 -15.97
CA SER A 352 10.11 19.31 -16.27
C SER A 352 10.14 20.66 -16.99
N THR A 353 9.22 20.89 -17.94
CA THR A 353 9.05 22.19 -18.60
C THR A 353 8.66 23.29 -17.61
N LEU A 354 7.77 23.02 -16.65
CA LEU A 354 7.41 23.97 -15.60
C LEU A 354 8.62 24.33 -14.73
N ALA A 355 9.44 23.35 -14.35
CA ALA A 355 10.66 23.59 -13.57
C ALA A 355 11.68 24.44 -14.34
N GLN A 356 11.83 24.21 -15.65
CA GLN A 356 12.70 25.04 -16.52
C GLN A 356 12.17 26.47 -16.67
N THR A 357 10.84 26.63 -16.71
CA THR A 357 10.18 27.94 -16.86
C THR A 357 10.26 28.76 -15.56
N TYR A 358 10.18 28.09 -14.41
CA TYR A 358 10.13 28.73 -13.08
C TYR A 358 11.19 28.16 -12.11
N PRO A 359 12.50 28.20 -12.44
CA PRO A 359 13.55 27.44 -11.75
C PRO A 359 13.83 27.87 -10.31
N LYS A 360 13.32 29.03 -9.89
CA LYS A 360 13.43 29.53 -8.51
C LYS A 360 12.21 29.22 -7.64
N SER A 361 11.14 28.71 -8.25
CA SER A 361 9.88 28.41 -7.57
C SER A 361 9.44 26.96 -7.72
N ILE A 362 9.82 26.27 -8.80
CA ILE A 362 9.44 24.89 -9.07
C ILE A 362 10.69 24.06 -9.35
N ALA A 363 10.84 22.95 -8.64
CA ALA A 363 11.87 21.96 -8.87
C ALA A 363 11.26 20.57 -9.03
N VAL A 364 11.78 19.79 -9.98
CA VAL A 364 11.29 18.44 -10.30
C VAL A 364 12.47 17.49 -10.41
N HIS A 365 12.37 16.36 -9.73
CA HIS A 365 13.28 15.22 -9.86
C HIS A 365 12.50 14.03 -10.39
N VAL A 366 12.82 13.60 -11.62
CA VAL A 366 12.20 12.43 -12.23
C VAL A 366 12.95 11.17 -11.80
N GLY A 367 12.23 10.23 -11.19
CA GLY A 367 12.76 8.96 -10.73
C GLY A 367 12.51 8.68 -9.25
N PHE A 368 13.17 7.64 -8.73
CA PHE A 368 13.11 7.24 -7.33
C PHE A 368 14.39 7.67 -6.60
N ASN A 369 14.24 8.34 -5.45
CA ASN A 369 15.35 8.71 -4.59
C ASN A 369 14.90 8.72 -3.13
N GLU A 370 15.30 7.69 -2.38
CA GLU A 370 14.91 7.51 -0.97
C GLU A 370 15.43 8.63 -0.07
N ALA A 371 16.72 8.99 -0.16
CA ALA A 371 17.28 10.06 0.65
C ALA A 371 16.57 11.40 0.41
N LEU A 372 16.24 11.69 -0.84
CA LEU A 372 15.49 12.88 -1.21
C LEU A 372 14.03 12.82 -0.74
N SER A 373 13.36 11.66 -0.75
CA SER A 373 11.98 11.55 -0.25
C SER A 373 11.90 11.87 1.25
N HIS A 374 12.83 11.35 2.04
CA HIS A 374 12.94 11.67 3.47
C HIS A 374 13.23 13.15 3.71
N LEU A 375 14.17 13.74 2.95
CA LEU A 375 14.48 15.15 3.06
C LEU A 375 13.29 16.04 2.63
N ILE A 376 12.52 15.63 1.62
CA ILE A 376 11.28 16.31 1.21
C ILE A 376 10.28 16.29 2.37
N GLU A 377 9.96 15.14 2.95
CA GLU A 377 9.02 15.06 4.09
C GLU A 377 9.46 15.94 5.26
N ALA A 378 10.77 16.02 5.52
CA ALA A 378 11.33 16.85 6.57
C ALA A 378 11.44 18.34 6.21
N GLY A 379 11.64 18.71 4.95
CA GLY A 379 11.97 20.06 4.54
C GLY A 379 10.80 20.88 4.01
N ILE A 380 9.73 20.25 3.55
CA ILE A 380 8.55 20.97 3.07
C ILE A 380 7.62 21.39 4.21
N ASP A 381 6.75 22.36 3.93
CA ASP A 381 5.72 22.84 4.85
C ASP A 381 4.38 22.14 4.61
N CYS A 382 4.00 21.86 3.35
CA CYS A 382 2.79 21.10 3.02
C CYS A 382 3.10 19.96 2.07
N PHE A 383 2.56 18.77 2.35
CA PHE A 383 2.59 17.65 1.42
C PHE A 383 1.30 17.63 0.59
N LEU A 384 1.39 17.62 -0.74
CA LEU A 384 0.21 17.61 -1.63
C LEU A 384 -0.15 16.18 -2.03
N MET A 385 -1.41 15.79 -1.82
CA MET A 385 -1.98 14.52 -2.30
C MET A 385 -3.34 14.75 -2.98
N PRO A 386 -3.36 15.30 -4.20
CA PRO A 386 -4.60 15.49 -4.94
C PRO A 386 -5.05 14.19 -5.63
N SER A 387 -5.00 13.05 -4.95
CA SER A 387 -5.35 11.76 -5.54
C SER A 387 -6.85 11.69 -5.90
N ARG A 388 -7.15 11.21 -7.11
CA ARG A 388 -8.54 10.93 -7.54
C ARG A 388 -9.16 9.81 -6.72
N PHE A 389 -8.36 8.81 -6.36
CA PHE A 389 -8.68 7.78 -5.39
C PHE A 389 -7.42 7.32 -4.67
N GLU A 390 -7.55 6.96 -3.39
CA GLU A 390 -6.43 6.54 -2.56
C GLU A 390 -6.89 5.50 -1.54
N PRO A 391 -6.66 4.19 -1.78
CA PRO A 391 -7.16 3.13 -0.91
C PRO A 391 -6.81 3.35 0.57
N CYS A 392 -5.56 3.72 0.83
CA CYS A 392 -5.11 4.19 2.15
C CYS A 392 -4.28 5.47 2.02
N GLY A 393 -3.22 5.41 1.21
CA GLY A 393 -2.17 6.42 1.19
C GLY A 393 -1.24 6.25 2.39
N LEU A 394 0.07 6.40 2.19
CA LEU A 394 1.07 6.35 3.26
C LEU A 394 1.72 7.71 3.50
N ASN A 395 1.89 8.52 2.44
CA ASN A 395 2.63 9.77 2.53
C ASN A 395 1.97 10.81 3.44
N GLN A 396 0.65 10.85 3.56
CA GLN A 396 -0.01 11.72 4.53
C GLN A 396 0.29 11.31 5.99
N MET A 397 0.64 10.04 6.24
CA MET A 397 1.06 9.58 7.57
C MET A 397 2.53 9.92 7.80
N TYR A 398 3.41 9.71 6.80
CA TYR A 398 4.81 10.15 6.84
C TYR A 398 4.90 11.66 7.08
N SER A 399 4.17 12.45 6.30
CA SER A 399 4.18 13.90 6.40
C SER A 399 3.72 14.38 7.78
N GLN A 400 2.61 13.83 8.31
CA GLN A 400 2.13 14.17 9.65
C GLN A 400 3.15 13.79 10.73
N ARG A 401 3.80 12.62 10.62
CA ARG A 401 4.88 12.20 11.54
C ARG A 401 6.10 13.12 11.49
N TYR A 402 6.37 13.75 10.35
CA TYR A 402 7.44 14.74 10.13
C TYR A 402 6.98 16.19 10.41
N GLY A 403 5.80 16.38 11.01
CA GLY A 403 5.29 17.72 11.28
C GLY A 403 5.04 18.54 10.01
N THR A 404 4.62 17.88 8.94
CA THR A 404 4.24 18.44 7.64
C THR A 404 2.74 18.23 7.43
N PRO A 405 1.91 19.26 7.66
CA PRO A 405 0.47 19.18 7.41
C PRO A 405 0.17 18.83 5.94
N PRO A 406 -0.54 17.72 5.65
CA PRO A 406 -0.87 17.35 4.28
C PRO A 406 -2.07 18.15 3.75
N ILE A 407 -2.11 18.37 2.44
CA ILE A 407 -3.25 18.89 1.67
C ILE A 407 -3.76 17.76 0.80
N VAL A 408 -4.95 17.25 1.11
CA VAL A 408 -5.46 16.00 0.52
C VAL A 408 -6.84 16.18 -0.12
N HIS A 409 -7.09 15.39 -1.16
CA HIS A 409 -8.45 15.19 -1.66
C HIS A 409 -9.25 14.32 -0.67
N ALA A 410 -10.54 14.58 -0.52
CA ALA A 410 -11.45 13.83 0.34
C ALA A 410 -11.81 12.47 -0.25
N THR A 411 -10.85 11.54 -0.28
CA THR A 411 -11.04 10.17 -0.78
C THR A 411 -10.32 9.13 0.08
N GLY A 412 -10.94 7.97 0.23
CA GLY A 412 -10.39 6.77 0.84
C GLY A 412 -9.68 7.03 2.15
N GLY A 413 -8.48 6.47 2.31
CA GLY A 413 -7.73 6.60 3.55
C GLY A 413 -7.20 8.00 3.85
N LEU A 414 -7.17 8.91 2.88
CA LEU A 414 -6.79 10.31 3.15
C LEU A 414 -7.82 10.97 4.06
N LEU A 415 -9.11 10.69 3.84
CA LEU A 415 -10.19 11.20 4.68
C LEU A 415 -10.22 10.55 6.07
N ASP A 416 -9.75 9.30 6.19
CA ASP A 416 -9.64 8.60 7.47
C ASP A 416 -8.46 9.10 8.33
N THR A 417 -7.43 9.69 7.71
CA THR A 417 -6.13 9.93 8.36
C THR A 417 -5.79 11.41 8.52
N VAL A 418 -6.46 12.31 7.80
CA VAL A 418 -6.25 13.76 7.84
C VAL A 418 -7.49 14.46 8.40
N VAL A 419 -7.28 15.31 9.41
CA VAL A 419 -8.36 16.13 9.97
C VAL A 419 -8.23 17.54 9.43
N ASP A 420 -9.21 17.99 8.66
CA ASP A 420 -9.21 19.31 8.02
C ASP A 420 -9.07 20.45 9.04
N CYS A 421 -8.40 21.53 8.63
CA CYS A 421 -8.23 22.75 9.41
C CYS A 421 -9.45 23.66 9.29
N THR A 422 -10.37 23.51 10.24
CA THR A 422 -11.63 24.26 10.35
C THR A 422 -11.70 24.95 11.71
N PRO A 423 -12.58 25.96 11.91
CA PRO A 423 -12.76 26.56 13.23
C PRO A 423 -13.07 25.54 14.33
N VAL A 424 -13.87 24.51 14.03
CA VAL A 424 -14.26 23.45 14.97
C VAL A 424 -13.06 22.58 15.35
N THR A 425 -12.31 22.12 14.35
CA THR A 425 -11.17 21.21 14.56
C THR A 425 -9.93 21.91 15.10
N LEU A 426 -9.85 23.24 14.97
CA LEU A 426 -8.86 24.06 15.66
C LEU A 426 -9.23 24.22 17.14
N ALA A 427 -10.51 24.47 17.45
CA ALA A 427 -10.99 24.67 18.82
C ALA A 427 -10.86 23.42 19.70
N ASN A 428 -11.00 22.23 19.13
CA ASN A 428 -10.83 20.96 19.86
C ASN A 428 -9.42 20.35 19.72
N HIS A 429 -8.48 21.07 19.10
CA HIS A 429 -7.10 20.64 18.89
C HIS A 429 -6.93 19.34 18.08
N THR A 430 -7.83 19.01 17.15
CA THR A 430 -7.70 17.79 16.32
C THR A 430 -7.20 18.05 14.90
N ALA A 431 -7.25 19.30 14.41
CA ALA A 431 -6.82 19.65 13.05
C ALA A 431 -5.36 19.24 12.80
N SER A 432 -5.10 18.62 11.64
CA SER A 432 -3.78 18.08 11.30
C SER A 432 -3.37 18.27 9.83
N GLY A 433 -4.26 18.81 8.99
CA GLY A 433 -3.99 19.08 7.58
C GLY A 433 -5.12 19.86 6.93
N PHE A 434 -5.22 19.80 5.61
CA PHE A 434 -6.24 20.49 4.82
C PHE A 434 -6.88 19.51 3.86
N VAL A 435 -8.21 19.54 3.79
CA VAL A 435 -9.00 18.66 2.92
C VAL A 435 -9.73 19.49 1.87
N PHE A 436 -9.78 19.00 0.64
CA PHE A 436 -10.61 19.54 -0.42
C PHE A 436 -11.53 18.46 -1.01
N ASN A 437 -12.77 18.81 -1.29
CA ASN A 437 -13.81 17.81 -1.61
C ASN A 437 -14.06 17.62 -3.10
N SER A 438 -13.91 18.67 -3.90
CA SER A 438 -14.17 18.58 -5.35
C SER A 438 -12.85 18.34 -6.08
N MET A 439 -12.81 17.31 -6.92
CA MET A 439 -11.63 16.93 -7.71
C MET A 439 -11.41 17.87 -8.90
N MET A 440 -11.19 19.16 -8.60
CA MET A 440 -10.98 20.24 -9.57
C MET A 440 -9.73 21.05 -9.21
N ALA A 441 -9.02 21.54 -10.23
CA ALA A 441 -7.83 22.38 -10.07
C ALA A 441 -8.11 23.62 -9.20
N ALA A 442 -9.26 24.27 -9.36
CA ALA A 442 -9.65 25.42 -8.55
C ALA A 442 -9.75 25.07 -7.06
N SER A 443 -10.36 23.94 -6.72
CA SER A 443 -10.52 23.49 -5.33
C SER A 443 -9.18 23.13 -4.67
N LEU A 444 -8.26 22.54 -5.43
CA LEU A 444 -6.88 22.32 -4.97
C LEU A 444 -6.19 23.66 -4.67
N LEU A 445 -6.24 24.60 -5.61
CA LEU A 445 -5.60 25.91 -5.45
C LEU A 445 -6.17 26.70 -4.27
N ASP A 446 -7.48 26.73 -4.09
CA ASP A 446 -8.11 27.46 -2.98
C ASP A 446 -7.75 26.85 -1.63
N THR A 447 -7.57 25.52 -1.58
CA THR A 447 -7.10 24.84 -0.38
C THR A 447 -5.63 25.12 -0.11
N ILE A 448 -4.79 25.21 -1.14
CA ILE A 448 -3.40 25.68 -1.00
C ILE A 448 -3.37 27.10 -0.45
N LYS A 449 -4.18 28.02 -0.97
CA LYS A 449 -4.27 29.39 -0.43
C LYS A 449 -4.67 29.40 1.05
N ARG A 450 -5.62 28.55 1.45
CA ARG A 450 -6.03 28.38 2.86
C ARG A 450 -4.87 27.88 3.73
N ALA A 451 -4.08 26.92 3.24
CA ALA A 451 -2.89 26.43 3.94
C ALA A 451 -1.81 27.51 4.07
N VAL A 452 -1.57 28.30 3.03
CA VAL A 452 -0.62 29.44 3.05
C VAL A 452 -1.04 30.50 4.07
N LEU A 453 -2.34 30.83 4.14
CA LEU A 453 -2.85 31.75 5.17
C LEU A 453 -2.62 31.21 6.59
N ALA A 454 -2.86 29.92 6.81
CA ALA A 454 -2.62 29.27 8.10
C ALA A 454 -1.12 29.22 8.45
N TYR A 455 -0.25 29.01 7.47
CA TYR A 455 1.21 28.98 7.63
C TYR A 455 1.75 30.30 8.22
N HIS A 456 1.19 31.44 7.80
CA HIS A 456 1.58 32.75 8.35
C HIS A 456 1.05 33.00 9.78
N ASN A 457 0.10 32.20 10.27
CA ASN A 457 -0.29 32.19 11.68
C ASN A 457 0.52 31.14 12.47
N LYS A 458 1.65 31.57 13.05
CA LYS A 458 2.59 30.68 13.77
C LYS A 458 1.93 29.79 14.82
N LYS A 459 0.95 30.29 15.58
CA LYS A 459 0.27 29.51 16.63
C LYS A 459 -0.56 28.39 16.02
N THR A 460 -1.38 28.73 15.02
CA THR A 460 -2.19 27.75 14.29
C THR A 460 -1.30 26.71 13.62
N TRP A 461 -0.25 27.14 12.92
CA TRP A 461 0.67 26.25 12.21
C TRP A 461 1.36 25.25 13.13
N GLN A 462 1.94 25.72 14.24
CA GLN A 462 2.57 24.85 15.22
C GLN A 462 1.59 23.86 15.85
N SER A 463 0.32 24.24 16.04
CA SER A 463 -0.72 23.33 16.50
C SER A 463 -0.95 22.20 15.49
N LEU A 464 -1.11 22.54 14.20
CA LEU A 464 -1.30 21.54 13.13
C LEU A 464 -0.15 20.52 13.08
N GLN A 465 1.10 21.02 13.14
CA GLN A 465 2.29 20.16 13.13
C GLN A 465 2.31 19.21 14.33
N LYS A 466 2.11 19.73 15.55
CA LYS A 466 2.11 18.92 16.77
C LYS A 466 0.99 17.89 16.80
N ASN A 467 -0.21 18.27 16.33
CA ASN A 467 -1.35 17.37 16.25
C ASN A 467 -1.07 16.22 15.27
N GLY A 468 -0.48 16.50 14.11
CA GLY A 468 -0.05 15.47 13.16
C GLY A 468 0.99 14.52 13.76
N MET A 469 2.02 15.06 14.41
CA MET A 469 3.11 14.27 15.01
C MET A 469 2.65 13.43 16.21
N ALA A 470 1.56 13.80 16.88
CA ALA A 470 1.01 13.08 18.03
C ALA A 470 0.15 11.87 17.64
N LYS A 471 -0.22 11.72 16.36
CA LYS A 471 -1.02 10.58 15.91
C LYS A 471 -0.19 9.29 15.91
N ASP A 472 -0.80 8.21 16.39
CA ASP A 472 -0.23 6.87 16.28
C ASP A 472 -0.55 6.28 14.90
N PHE A 473 0.45 6.30 14.02
CA PHE A 473 0.41 5.61 12.73
C PHE A 473 1.23 4.31 12.76
N SER A 474 1.53 3.75 13.93
CA SER A 474 2.25 2.48 14.03
C SER A 474 1.40 1.31 13.53
N TRP A 475 2.06 0.24 13.12
CA TRP A 475 1.38 -1.01 12.74
C TRP A 475 0.66 -1.72 13.89
N ASN A 476 0.88 -1.31 15.16
CA ASN A 476 0.30 -1.98 16.31
C ASN A 476 -1.23 -1.88 16.33
N ALA A 477 -1.78 -0.68 16.12
CA ALA A 477 -3.23 -0.47 16.07
C ALA A 477 -3.89 -1.27 14.92
N SER A 478 -3.26 -1.25 13.74
CA SER A 478 -3.70 -2.03 12.57
C SER A 478 -3.68 -3.54 12.87
N ALA A 479 -2.59 -4.05 13.43
CA ALA A 479 -2.47 -5.47 13.77
C ALA A 479 -3.49 -5.94 14.82
N MET A 480 -3.83 -5.09 15.80
CA MET A 480 -4.91 -5.40 16.76
C MET A 480 -6.26 -5.55 16.05
N ALA A 481 -6.59 -4.66 15.11
CA ALA A 481 -7.82 -4.73 14.34
C ALA A 481 -7.88 -6.00 13.46
N TYR A 482 -6.78 -6.35 12.78
CA TYR A 482 -6.70 -7.61 12.02
C TYR A 482 -6.83 -8.83 12.93
N GLN A 483 -6.18 -8.83 14.10
CA GLN A 483 -6.25 -9.95 15.04
C GLN A 483 -7.68 -10.15 15.57
N GLU A 484 -8.41 -9.08 15.83
CA GLU A 484 -9.82 -9.15 16.22
C GLU A 484 -10.67 -9.76 15.11
N LEU A 485 -10.44 -9.36 13.86
CA LEU A 485 -11.15 -9.92 12.73
C LEU A 485 -10.81 -11.41 12.50
N TYR A 486 -9.57 -11.83 12.73
CA TYR A 486 -9.20 -13.25 12.73
C TYR A 486 -9.92 -14.05 13.82
N ARG A 487 -10.10 -13.48 15.02
CA ARG A 487 -10.83 -14.17 16.10
C ARG A 487 -12.29 -14.36 15.73
N ARG A 488 -12.92 -13.34 15.14
CA ARG A 488 -14.32 -13.42 14.67
C ARG A 488 -14.52 -14.53 13.62
N LEU A 489 -13.53 -14.86 12.80
CA LEU A 489 -13.62 -15.94 11.82
C LEU A 489 -13.49 -17.35 12.41
N LEU A 490 -13.09 -17.48 13.68
CA LEU A 490 -12.90 -18.76 14.35
C LEU A 490 -14.00 -19.09 15.36
N HIS A 491 -14.99 -18.21 15.49
CA HIS A 491 -16.15 -18.31 16.38
C HIS A 491 -17.43 -18.20 15.57
#